data_AF-A0A182MGG5-F1
#
_entry.id   AF-A0A182MGG5-F1
#
_cell.length_a   1.000
_cell.length_b   1.000
_cell.length_c   1.000
_cell.angle_alpha   90.00
_cell.angle_beta   90.00
_cell.angle_gamma   90.00
#
_symmetry.space_group_name_H-M   'P 1'
#
loop_
_entity.id
_entity.type
_entity.pdbx_description
1 polymer ?
#
loop_
_entity_poly.entity_id
_entity_poly.type
_entity_poly.pdbx_seq_one_letter_code
_entity_poly.pdbx_strand_id
1 'polypeptide(L)'
;MGTKFVWIFLTLALVWLIQLASIEATPWHAKQLLPYFQRFKLDKTKNSVYQHIVKDAIKMHLRVPLLQKALCLPEGTKLSSDCLNRMVDKARQHENKFYARFTYACKKNAEYSSSCLESGRPMYYRDLRNLVKETVKCWKL
;
A
#
# COMPACT_ATOMS: atom_id res chain seq x y z
N MET A 1 43.74 -7.36 -29.85
CA MET A 1 42.60 -7.84 -29.02
C MET A 1 42.35 -6.98 -27.77
N GLY A 2 43.33 -6.26 -27.21
CA GLY A 2 43.18 -5.52 -25.94
C GLY A 2 42.22 -4.32 -25.96
N THR A 3 42.14 -3.54 -27.05
CA THR A 3 41.31 -2.32 -27.09
C THR A 3 39.81 -2.59 -26.99
N LYS A 4 39.32 -3.70 -27.56
CA LYS A 4 37.89 -4.07 -27.50
C LYS A 4 37.45 -4.43 -26.08
N PHE A 5 38.31 -5.09 -25.30
CA PHE A 5 38.01 -5.40 -23.89
C PHE A 5 37.97 -4.14 -23.03
N VAL A 6 38.88 -3.19 -23.25
CA VAL A 6 38.88 -1.90 -22.53
C VAL A 6 37.57 -1.16 -22.76
N TRP A 7 37.09 -1.07 -24.01
CA TRP A 7 35.80 -0.43 -24.32
C TRP A 7 34.60 -1.12 -23.65
N ILE A 8 34.58 -2.46 -23.61
CA ILE A 8 33.51 -3.22 -22.94
C ILE A 8 33.50 -2.90 -21.44
N PHE A 9 34.66 -2.94 -20.76
CA PHE A 9 34.74 -2.60 -19.34
C PHE A 9 34.34 -1.16 -19.06
N LEU A 10 34.70 -0.22 -19.94
CA LEU A 10 34.34 1.19 -19.81
C LEU A 10 32.82 1.40 -19.95
N THR A 11 32.18 0.73 -20.91
CA THR A 11 30.72 0.78 -21.06
C THR A 11 30.00 0.11 -19.90
N LEU A 12 30.50 -1.00 -19.37
CA LEU A 12 29.91 -1.67 -18.21
C LEU A 12 30.01 -0.81 -16.95
N ALA A 13 31.15 -0.16 -16.73
CA ALA A 13 31.35 0.78 -15.63
C ALA A 13 30.41 2.00 -15.74
N LEU A 14 30.21 2.52 -16.95
CA LEU A 14 29.30 3.64 -17.18
C LEU A 14 27.84 3.27 -16.88
N VAL A 15 27.40 2.08 -17.31
CA VAL A 15 26.05 1.56 -17.03
C VAL A 15 25.86 1.33 -15.53
N TRP A 16 26.88 0.81 -14.84
CA TRP A 16 26.87 0.67 -13.38
C TRP A 16 26.74 2.01 -12.65
N LEU A 17 27.45 3.05 -13.10
CA LEU A 17 27.36 4.39 -12.51
C LEU A 17 25.98 5.03 -12.71
N ILE A 18 25.37 4.84 -13.89
CA ILE A 18 24.02 5.36 -14.18
C ILE A 18 22.97 4.64 -13.31
N GLN A 19 23.13 3.34 -13.06
CA GLN A 19 22.23 2.60 -12.17
C GLN A 19 22.35 3.05 -10.70
N LEU A 20 23.57 3.31 -10.22
CA LEU A 20 23.80 3.80 -8.86
C LEU A 20 23.24 5.22 -8.62
N ALA A 21 23.31 6.11 -9.61
CA ALA A 21 22.76 7.46 -9.51
C ALA A 21 21.22 7.51 -9.50
N SER A 22 20.55 6.44 -9.93
CA SER A 22 19.09 6.41 -10.12
C SER A 22 18.29 5.72 -9.01
N ILE A 23 18.98 5.15 -8.01
CA ILE A 23 18.35 4.40 -6.91
C ILE A 23 18.80 5.00 -5.58
N GLU A 24 18.63 6.30 -5.40
CA GLU A 24 18.60 6.89 -4.07
C GLU A 24 17.23 6.61 -3.46
N ALA A 25 17.03 5.35 -3.07
CA ALA A 25 15.89 4.88 -2.31
C ALA A 25 15.92 5.50 -0.89
N THR A 26 15.68 6.80 -0.79
CA THR A 26 15.72 7.50 0.49
C THR A 26 14.50 7.13 1.33
N PRO A 27 14.66 6.73 2.60
CA PRO A 27 13.54 6.30 3.45
C PRO A 27 12.59 7.45 3.84
N TRP A 28 12.83 8.66 3.34
CA TRP A 28 12.12 9.87 3.70
C TRP A 28 10.64 9.84 3.27
N HIS A 29 10.33 9.46 2.03
CA HIS A 29 8.95 9.33 1.56
C HIS A 29 8.18 8.26 2.34
N ALA A 30 8.83 7.15 2.68
CA ALA A 30 8.23 6.12 3.53
C ALA A 30 7.91 6.66 4.93
N LYS A 31 8.81 7.48 5.51
CA LYS A 31 8.60 8.15 6.79
C LYS A 31 7.43 9.13 6.74
N GLN A 32 7.23 9.84 5.64
CA GLN A 32 6.07 10.73 5.44
C GLN A 32 4.72 9.99 5.40
N LEU A 33 4.70 8.73 4.96
CA LEU A 33 3.47 7.94 4.92
C LEU A 33 3.05 7.38 6.30
N LEU A 34 4.01 7.16 7.21
CA LEU A 34 3.75 6.51 8.51
C LEU A 34 2.63 7.19 9.33
N PRO A 35 2.58 8.54 9.47
CA PRO A 35 1.53 9.20 10.24
C PRO A 35 0.13 8.96 9.68
N TYR A 36 -0.03 8.80 8.37
CA TYR A 36 -1.32 8.51 7.75
C TYR A 36 -1.79 7.10 8.08
N PHE A 37 -0.87 6.13 8.10
CA PHE A 37 -1.22 4.76 8.49
C PHE A 37 -1.58 4.64 9.98
N GLN A 38 -1.06 5.51 10.85
CA GLN A 38 -1.43 5.56 12.26
C GLN A 38 -2.87 6.05 12.48
N ARG A 39 -3.48 6.70 11.49
CA ARG A 39 -4.88 7.16 11.58
C ARG A 39 -5.90 6.04 11.40
N PHE A 40 -5.49 4.86 10.91
CA PHE A 40 -6.34 3.67 10.85
C PHE A 40 -6.57 3.10 12.26
N LYS A 41 -7.56 3.66 12.97
CA LYS A 41 -8.01 3.15 14.26
C LYS A 41 -9.14 2.14 14.02
N LEU A 42 -8.89 0.89 14.38
CA LEU A 42 -9.93 -0.13 14.42
C LEU A 42 -10.91 0.16 15.55
N ASP A 43 -12.19 0.02 15.25
CA ASP A 43 -13.24 0.11 16.25
C ASP A 43 -13.20 -1.15 17.13
N LYS A 44 -12.81 -0.95 18.39
CA LYS A 44 -12.63 -2.04 19.37
C LYS A 44 -13.94 -2.72 19.75
N THR A 45 -15.09 -2.11 19.46
CA THR A 45 -16.42 -2.69 19.73
C THR A 45 -16.78 -3.80 18.74
N LYS A 46 -16.10 -3.86 17.58
CA LYS A 46 -16.34 -4.88 16.55
C LYS A 46 -15.72 -6.22 16.95
N ASN A 47 -16.22 -7.32 16.38
CA ASN A 47 -15.68 -8.66 16.61
C ASN A 47 -14.16 -8.77 16.32
N SER A 48 -13.43 -9.51 17.15
CA SER A 48 -11.96 -9.64 17.09
C SER A 48 -11.46 -10.29 15.79
N VAL A 49 -12.17 -11.28 15.25
CA VAL A 49 -11.83 -11.95 13.97
C VAL A 49 -11.95 -10.96 12.82
N TYR A 50 -13.03 -10.17 12.81
CA TYR A 50 -13.18 -9.08 11.85
C TYR A 50 -12.03 -8.06 11.98
N GLN A 51 -11.71 -7.63 13.20
CA GLN A 51 -10.62 -6.67 13.42
C GLN A 51 -9.28 -7.21 12.91
N HIS A 52 -8.98 -8.49 13.16
CA HIS A 52 -7.76 -9.14 12.67
C HIS A 52 -7.68 -9.12 11.14
N ILE A 53 -8.77 -9.50 10.45
CA ILE A 53 -8.82 -9.49 8.99
C ILE A 53 -8.64 -8.08 8.43
N VAL A 54 -9.31 -7.07 9.00
CA VAL A 54 -9.17 -5.69 8.54
C VAL A 54 -7.74 -5.19 8.74
N LYS A 55 -7.13 -5.48 9.89
CA LYS A 55 -5.75 -5.11 10.19
C LYS A 55 -4.78 -5.70 9.17
N ASP A 56 -4.91 -7.00 8.89
CA ASP A 56 -4.06 -7.70 7.94
C ASP A 56 -4.27 -7.21 6.52
N ALA A 57 -5.52 -6.98 6.11
CA ALA A 57 -5.85 -6.46 4.79
C ALA A 57 -5.22 -5.09 4.55
N ILE A 58 -5.38 -4.15 5.51
CA ILE A 58 -4.77 -2.81 5.42
C ILE A 58 -3.25 -2.94 5.37
N LYS A 59 -2.66 -3.82 6.20
CA LYS A 59 -1.21 -4.05 6.21
C LYS A 59 -0.71 -4.56 4.85
N MET A 60 -1.29 -5.66 4.36
CA MET A 60 -0.79 -6.38 3.17
C MET A 60 -1.18 -5.73 1.84
N HIS A 61 -2.38 -5.15 1.75
CA HIS A 61 -2.94 -4.68 0.47
C HIS A 61 -2.91 -3.16 0.30
N LEU A 62 -2.57 -2.40 1.34
CA LEU A 62 -2.45 -0.95 1.27
C LEU A 62 -1.09 -0.46 1.77
N ARG A 63 -0.75 -0.73 3.04
CA ARG A 63 0.45 -0.18 3.69
C ARG A 63 1.75 -0.68 3.08
N VAL A 64 1.97 -2.00 3.03
CA VAL A 64 3.20 -2.57 2.49
C VAL A 64 3.43 -2.15 1.03
N PRO A 65 2.45 -2.26 0.12
CA PRO A 65 2.63 -1.82 -1.27
C PRO A 65 2.96 -0.33 -1.41
N LEU A 66 2.31 0.55 -0.62
CA LEU A 66 2.59 1.99 -0.68
C LEU A 66 3.98 2.31 -0.13
N LEU A 67 4.41 1.68 0.97
CA LEU A 67 5.75 1.89 1.51
C LEU A 67 6.82 1.39 0.54
N GLN A 68 6.65 0.21 -0.06
CA GLN A 68 7.58 -0.31 -1.07
C GLN A 68 7.71 0.64 -2.26
N LYS A 69 6.59 1.17 -2.76
CA LYS A 69 6.62 2.12 -3.87
C LYS A 69 7.23 3.47 -3.47
N ALA A 70 6.98 3.93 -2.25
CA ALA A 70 7.54 5.18 -1.74
C ALA A 70 9.05 5.11 -1.55
N LEU A 71 9.58 3.94 -1.17
CA LEU A 71 11.03 3.72 -1.09
C LEU A 71 11.72 3.80 -2.45
N CYS A 72 11.00 3.62 -3.55
CA CYS A 72 11.55 3.70 -4.90
C CYS A 72 11.33 5.06 -5.58
N LEU A 73 10.90 6.08 -4.83
CA LEU A 73 10.68 7.41 -5.38
C LEU A 73 11.98 8.20 -5.47
N PRO A 74 12.20 8.94 -6.57
CA PRO A 74 13.35 9.81 -6.68
C PRO A 74 13.26 10.96 -5.67
N GLU A 75 14.42 11.45 -5.26
CA GLU A 75 14.55 12.61 -4.40
C GLU A 75 13.83 13.82 -5.03
N GLY A 76 13.13 14.61 -4.22
CA GLY A 76 12.32 15.74 -4.69
C GLY A 76 10.85 15.41 -5.01
N THR A 77 10.47 14.13 -5.17
CA THR A 77 9.06 13.74 -5.36
C THR A 77 8.21 14.24 -4.19
N LYS A 78 7.12 14.95 -4.49
CA LYS A 78 6.20 15.48 -3.46
C LYS A 78 5.00 14.55 -3.29
N LEU A 79 4.80 14.10 -2.04
CA LEU A 79 3.58 13.40 -1.64
C LEU A 79 2.51 14.43 -1.26
N SER A 80 1.45 14.52 -2.07
CA SER A 80 0.32 15.40 -1.78
C SER A 80 -0.42 14.96 -0.50
N SER A 81 -0.44 15.82 0.52
CA SER A 81 -1.17 15.61 1.77
C SER A 81 -2.65 15.34 1.52
N ASP A 82 -3.28 16.09 0.61
CA ASP A 82 -4.69 15.90 0.22
C ASP A 82 -4.94 14.52 -0.36
N CYS A 83 -4.02 14.02 -1.19
CA CYS A 83 -4.17 12.67 -1.72
C CYS A 83 -3.99 11.60 -0.63
N LEU A 84 -3.05 11.78 0.29
CA LEU A 84 -2.87 10.88 1.43
C LEU A 84 -4.05 10.92 2.40
N ASN A 85 -4.66 12.08 2.63
CA ASN A 85 -5.91 12.21 3.39
C ASN A 85 -7.05 11.46 2.69
N ARG A 86 -7.24 11.68 1.39
CA ARG A 86 -8.24 10.95 0.59
C ARG A 86 -8.01 9.43 0.61
N MET A 87 -6.76 8.99 0.64
CA MET A 87 -6.42 7.58 0.78
C MET A 87 -6.93 7.02 2.12
N VAL A 88 -6.72 7.72 3.23
CA VAL A 88 -7.23 7.31 4.54
C VAL A 88 -8.76 7.26 4.54
N ASP A 89 -9.42 8.29 4.00
CA ASP A 89 -10.89 8.36 3.96
C ASP A 89 -11.50 7.24 3.12
N LYS A 90 -10.94 6.97 1.93
CA LYS A 90 -11.40 5.88 1.06
C LYS A 90 -11.16 4.52 1.70
N ALA A 91 -10.01 4.28 2.30
CA ALA A 91 -9.75 3.03 3.00
C ALA A 91 -10.77 2.78 4.13
N ARG A 92 -11.14 3.84 4.88
CA ARG A 92 -12.21 3.76 5.89
C ARG A 92 -13.58 3.50 5.28
N GLN A 93 -13.88 4.10 4.13
CA GLN A 93 -15.11 3.83 3.39
C GLN A 93 -15.19 2.36 2.92
N HIS A 94 -14.09 1.80 2.41
CA HIS A 94 -14.01 0.39 2.01
C HIS A 94 -14.16 -0.55 3.21
N GLU A 95 -13.56 -0.21 4.36
CA GLU A 95 -13.77 -0.94 5.61
C GLU A 95 -15.26 -0.95 6.00
N ASN A 96 -15.92 0.21 5.99
CA ASN A 96 -17.34 0.30 6.36
C ASN A 96 -18.24 -0.52 5.42
N LYS A 97 -17.95 -0.51 4.11
CA LYS A 97 -18.66 -1.35 3.12
C LYS A 97 -18.42 -2.84 3.38
N PHE A 98 -17.19 -3.22 3.73
CA PHE A 98 -16.85 -4.60 4.09
C PHE A 98 -17.59 -5.03 5.36
N TYR A 99 -17.62 -4.18 6.40
CA TYR A 99 -18.37 -4.43 7.63
C TYR A 99 -19.87 -4.59 7.39
N ALA A 100 -20.48 -3.73 6.57
CA ALA A 100 -21.90 -3.82 6.25
C ALA A 100 -22.26 -5.12 5.52
N ARG A 101 -21.40 -5.57 4.60
CA ARG A 101 -21.56 -6.88 3.96
C ARG A 101 -21.39 -8.02 4.93
N PHE A 102 -20.43 -7.90 5.83
CA PHE A 102 -20.20 -8.88 6.88
C PHE A 102 -21.42 -9.01 7.79
N THR A 103 -21.96 -7.92 8.31
CA THR A 103 -23.15 -7.95 9.18
C THR A 103 -24.39 -8.45 8.45
N TYR A 104 -24.58 -8.08 7.18
CA TYR A 104 -25.71 -8.57 6.37
C TYR A 104 -25.59 -10.08 6.07
N ALA A 105 -24.44 -10.54 5.60
CA ALA A 105 -24.20 -11.94 5.24
C ALA A 105 -24.26 -12.87 6.47
N CYS A 106 -23.90 -12.36 7.65
CA CYS A 106 -23.87 -13.14 8.89
C CYS A 106 -25.12 -12.96 9.77
N LYS A 107 -26.15 -12.23 9.32
CA LYS A 107 -27.38 -11.98 10.10
C LYS A 107 -28.16 -13.25 10.47
N LYS A 108 -27.97 -14.35 9.73
CA LYS A 108 -28.70 -15.62 9.90
C LYS A 108 -27.88 -16.77 10.49
N ASN A 109 -26.57 -16.60 10.69
CA ASN A 109 -25.70 -17.65 11.20
C ASN A 109 -25.32 -17.36 12.65
N ALA A 110 -25.33 -18.40 13.50
CA ALA A 110 -24.79 -18.31 14.84
C ALA A 110 -23.33 -17.80 14.75
N GLU A 111 -23.09 -16.68 15.43
CA GLU A 111 -21.79 -16.00 15.57
C GLU A 111 -20.86 -16.00 14.35
N TYR A 112 -20.80 -14.88 13.62
CA TYR A 112 -19.55 -14.38 13.03
C TYR A 112 -18.68 -15.44 12.29
N SER A 113 -19.30 -16.42 11.62
CA SER A 113 -18.57 -17.56 11.05
C SER A 113 -17.59 -17.08 9.97
N SER A 114 -16.41 -17.72 9.90
CA SER A 114 -15.35 -17.40 8.94
C SER A 114 -15.85 -17.38 7.49
N SER A 115 -16.85 -18.19 7.16
CA SER A 115 -17.47 -18.28 5.83
C SER A 115 -18.13 -16.97 5.39
N CYS A 116 -18.77 -16.22 6.29
CA CYS A 116 -19.34 -14.91 5.95
C CYS A 116 -18.24 -13.90 5.58
N LEU A 117 -17.12 -13.93 6.31
CA LEU A 117 -15.98 -13.05 6.09
C LEU A 117 -15.31 -13.33 4.75
N GLU A 118 -15.21 -14.61 4.36
CA GLU A 118 -14.65 -15.01 3.06
C GLU A 118 -15.42 -14.39 1.89
N SER A 119 -16.74 -14.22 1.99
CA SER A 119 -17.53 -13.67 0.88
C SER A 119 -17.20 -12.20 0.54
N GLY A 120 -16.92 -11.38 1.56
CA GLY A 120 -16.63 -9.95 1.38
C GLY A 120 -15.15 -9.65 1.11
N ARG A 121 -14.27 -10.58 1.49
CA ARG A 121 -12.82 -10.39 1.49
C ARG A 121 -12.22 -10.11 0.10
N PRO A 122 -12.57 -10.85 -0.98
CA PRO A 122 -11.99 -10.62 -2.31
C PRO A 122 -12.23 -9.20 -2.82
N MET A 123 -13.44 -8.67 -2.59
CA MET A 123 -13.79 -7.31 -3.00
C MET A 123 -13.04 -6.28 -2.16
N TYR A 124 -13.03 -6.44 -0.83
CA TYR A 124 -12.30 -5.53 0.04
C TYR A 124 -10.80 -5.46 -0.30
N TYR A 125 -10.17 -6.61 -0.58
CA TYR A 125 -8.76 -6.66 -0.96
C TYR A 125 -8.50 -6.02 -2.33
N ARG A 126 -9.43 -6.21 -3.28
CA ARG A 126 -9.37 -5.56 -4.59
C ARG A 126 -9.47 -4.04 -4.45
N ASP A 127 -10.39 -3.56 -3.63
CA ASP A 127 -10.58 -2.14 -3.35
C ASP A 127 -9.32 -1.50 -2.76
N LEU A 128 -8.70 -2.14 -1.76
CA LEU A 128 -7.44 -1.67 -1.18
C LEU A 128 -6.30 -1.62 -2.21
N ARG A 129 -6.17 -2.64 -3.07
CA ARG A 129 -5.16 -2.64 -4.15
C ARG A 129 -5.42 -1.54 -5.19
N ASN A 130 -6.68 -1.28 -5.51
CA ASN A 130 -7.04 -0.19 -6.41
C ASN A 130 -6.73 1.17 -5.77
N LEU A 131 -6.99 1.31 -4.48
CA LEU A 131 -6.64 2.50 -3.72
C LEU A 131 -5.13 2.78 -3.72
N VAL A 132 -4.29 1.73 -3.66
CA VAL A 132 -2.83 1.90 -3.86
C VAL A 132 -2.56 2.54 -5.22
N LYS A 133 -3.13 2.01 -6.31
CA LYS A 133 -2.93 2.54 -7.67
C LYS A 133 -3.39 4.00 -7.77
N GLU A 134 -4.54 4.33 -7.19
CA GLU A 134 -5.06 5.70 -7.16
C GLU A 134 -4.15 6.65 -6.38
N THR A 135 -3.65 6.21 -5.21
CA THR A 135 -2.79 7.02 -4.35
C THR A 135 -1.46 7.32 -5.04
N VAL A 136 -0.88 6.32 -5.73
CA VAL A 136 0.40 6.47 -6.45
C VAL A 136 0.30 7.47 -7.60
N LYS A 137 -0.86 7.58 -8.28
CA LYS A 137 -1.07 8.58 -9.34
C LYS A 137 -0.93 10.03 -8.85
N CYS A 138 -1.06 10.27 -7.56
CA CYS A 138 -0.91 11.59 -6.97
C CYS A 138 0.53 11.96 -6.64
N TRP A 139 1.49 11.06 -6.80
CA TRP A 139 2.89 11.33 -6.52
C TRP A 139 3.48 12.04 -7.72
N LYS A 140 3.83 13.31 -7.54
CA LYS A 140 4.36 14.16 -8.60
C LYS A 140 5.85 14.39 -8.37
N LEU A 141 6.61 14.36 -9.46
CA LEU A 141 7.94 14.97 -9.56
C LEU A 141 7.80 16.48 -9.40
#